data_AF-A0AAV1IY97-F1
#
_entry.id   AF-A0AAV1IY97-F1
#
_cell.length_a   1.000
_cell.length_b   1.000
_cell.length_c   1.000
_cell.angle_alpha   90.00
_cell.angle_beta   90.00
_cell.angle_gamma   90.00
#
_symmetry.space_group_name_H-M   'P 1'
#
loop_
_entity.id
_entity.type
_entity.pdbx_description
1 polymer ?
#
loop_
_entity_poly.entity_id
_entity_poly.type
_entity_poly.pdbx_seq_one_letter_code
_entity_poly.pdbx_strand_id
1 'polypeptide(L)'
;MLPKEPKSNLKRILKTTAGVIFVVEAAGVALTYGLWYRLNTERDFRLYMHKNYSWVLEGYYSLGEKVGGLRTREVDKKIWENEGKI
;
A
#
# COMPACT_ATOMS: atom_id res chain seq x y z
N MET A 1 -45.45 -19.59 25.19
CA MET A 1 -44.02 -19.89 24.92
C MET A 1 -43.68 -19.27 23.58
N LEU A 2 -42.71 -18.34 23.50
CA LEU A 2 -42.38 -17.66 22.24
C LEU A 2 -41.70 -18.66 21.28
N PRO A 3 -42.14 -18.79 20.02
CA PRO A 3 -41.51 -19.67 19.06
C PRO A 3 -40.11 -19.14 18.73
N LYS A 4 -39.09 -19.97 18.96
CA LYS A 4 -37.70 -19.66 18.64
C LYS A 4 -37.47 -19.94 17.16
N GLU A 5 -37.45 -18.90 16.34
CA GLU A 5 -37.09 -19.07 14.93
C GLU A 5 -35.66 -19.61 14.80
N PRO A 6 -35.42 -20.59 13.90
CA PRO A 6 -34.08 -21.11 13.67
C PRO A 6 -33.20 -19.98 13.10
N LYS A 7 -32.09 -19.68 13.79
CA LYS A 7 -31.12 -18.69 13.29
C LYS A 7 -30.68 -19.09 11.89
N SER A 8 -30.98 -18.25 10.89
CA SER A 8 -30.61 -18.51 9.50
C SER A 8 -29.08 -18.61 9.37
N ASN A 9 -28.60 -19.82 9.08
CA ASN A 9 -27.17 -20.10 8.90
C ASN A 9 -26.55 -19.22 7.80
N LEU A 10 -27.32 -18.88 6.76
CA LEU A 10 -26.90 -17.99 5.68
C LEU A 10 -26.62 -16.56 6.17
N LYS A 11 -27.51 -15.98 6.99
CA LYS A 11 -27.30 -14.64 7.56
C LYS A 11 -26.04 -14.58 8.44
N ARG A 12 -25.74 -15.67 9.15
CA ARG A 12 -24.53 -15.79 9.98
C ARG A 12 -23.26 -15.84 9.13
N ILE A 13 -23.25 -16.66 8.06
CA ILE A 13 -22.12 -16.76 7.14
C ILE A 13 -21.87 -15.40 6.48
N LEU A 14 -22.92 -14.78 5.92
CA LEU A 14 -22.80 -13.48 5.24
C LEU A 14 -22.23 -12.40 6.16
N LYS A 15 -22.71 -12.31 7.41
CA LYS A 15 -22.19 -11.35 8.39
C LYS A 15 -20.70 -11.59 8.70
N THR A 16 -20.30 -12.85 8.80
CA THR A 16 -18.91 -13.22 9.08
C THR A 16 -18.02 -12.88 7.88
N THR A 17 -18.43 -13.26 6.67
CA THR A 17 -17.71 -12.95 5.43
C THR A 17 -17.56 -11.45 5.23
N ALA A 18 -18.63 -10.67 5.42
CA ALA A 18 -18.56 -9.21 5.32
C ALA A 18 -17.59 -8.61 6.34
N GLY A 19 -17.59 -9.11 7.59
CA GLY A 19 -16.64 -8.68 8.61
C GLY A 19 -15.19 -9.00 8.24
N VAL A 20 -14.93 -10.19 7.69
CA VAL A 20 -13.59 -10.58 7.23
C VAL A 20 -13.13 -9.70 6.07
N ILE A 21 -13.97 -9.48 5.07
CA ILE A 21 -13.65 -8.59 3.93
C ILE A 21 -13.30 -7.19 4.44
N PHE A 22 -14.11 -6.63 5.34
CA PHE A 22 -13.85 -5.31 5.90
C PHE A 22 -12.49 -5.23 6.62
N VAL A 23 -12.15 -6.24 7.43
CA VAL A 23 -10.85 -6.30 8.12
C VAL A 23 -9.70 -6.41 7.13
N VAL A 24 -9.84 -7.23 6.09
CA VAL A 24 -8.83 -7.41 5.04
C VAL A 24 -8.63 -6.11 4.26
N GLU A 25 -9.71 -5.43 3.88
CA GLU A 25 -9.64 -4.14 3.18
C GLU A 25 -9.00 -3.06 4.06
N ALA A 26 -9.41 -2.96 5.33
CA ALA A 26 -8.82 -2.01 6.26
C ALA A 26 -7.31 -2.25 6.46
N ALA A 27 -6.89 -3.51 6.58
CA ALA A 27 -5.49 -3.89 6.66
C ALA A 27 -4.73 -3.54 5.35
N GLY A 28 -5.33 -3.83 4.20
CA GLY A 28 -4.77 -3.48 2.89
C GLY A 28 -4.57 -1.98 2.72
N VAL A 29 -5.56 -1.17 3.11
CA VAL A 29 -5.48 0.29 3.08
C VAL A 29 -4.38 0.79 4.04
N ALA A 30 -4.32 0.25 5.25
CA ALA A 30 -3.29 0.65 6.22
C ALA A 30 -1.86 0.34 5.72
N LEU A 31 -1.65 -0.86 5.16
CA LEU A 31 -0.35 -1.27 4.61
C LEU A 31 0.06 -0.43 3.41
N THR A 32 -0.86 -0.23 2.45
CA THR A 32 -0.57 0.58 1.25
C THR A 32 -0.31 2.04 1.60
N TYR A 33 -1.06 2.62 2.54
CA TYR A 33 -0.80 3.98 3.04
C TYR A 33 0.54 4.06 3.76
N GLY A 34 0.86 3.09 4.62
CA GLY A 34 2.16 3.04 5.32
C GLY A 34 3.34 2.97 4.36
N LEU A 35 3.22 2.17 3.30
CA LEU A 35 4.21 2.10 2.23
C LEU A 35 4.34 3.45 1.49
N TRP A 36 3.22 4.04 1.10
CA TRP A 36 3.21 5.36 0.44
C TRP A 36 3.83 6.43 1.34
N TYR A 37 3.51 6.46 2.63
CA TYR A 37 4.05 7.40 3.59
C TYR A 37 5.58 7.27 3.69
N ARG A 38 6.09 6.04 3.89
CA ARG A 38 7.54 5.78 3.92
C ARG A 38 8.24 6.18 2.62
N LEU A 39 7.64 5.90 1.47
CA LEU A 39 8.18 6.30 0.16
C LEU A 39 8.28 7.81 0.00
N ASN A 40 7.32 8.58 0.53
CA ASN A 40 7.36 10.04 0.44
C ASN A 40 8.30 10.68 1.47
N THR A 41 8.44 10.10 2.66
CA THR A 41 9.23 10.69 3.75
C THR A 41 10.72 10.32 3.66
N GLU A 42 11.06 9.08 3.33
CA GLU A 42 12.41 8.54 3.52
C GLU A 42 13.10 8.16 2.19
N ARG A 43 14.20 8.85 1.86
CA ARG A 43 14.97 8.57 0.65
C ARG A 43 15.73 7.24 0.71
N ASP A 44 16.30 6.88 1.86
CA ASP A 44 17.01 5.60 2.01
C ASP A 44 16.04 4.42 1.90
N PHE A 45 14.78 4.59 2.32
CA PHE A 45 13.74 3.60 2.06
C PHE A 45 13.45 3.47 0.57
N ARG A 46 13.37 4.59 -0.17
CA ARG A 46 13.27 4.54 -1.64
C ARG A 46 14.46 3.83 -2.28
N LEU A 47 15.68 4.03 -1.78
CA LEU A 47 16.86 3.30 -2.26
C LEU A 47 16.77 1.79 -1.97
N TYR A 48 16.31 1.40 -0.78
CA TYR A 48 16.05 0.00 -0.45
C TYR A 48 15.04 -0.60 -1.43
N MET A 49 13.95 0.12 -1.71
CA MET A 49 12.94 -0.30 -2.67
C MET A 49 13.51 -0.36 -4.10
N HIS A 50 14.40 0.54 -4.49
CA HIS A 50 15.09 0.49 -5.77
C HIS A 50 15.88 -0.81 -5.94
N LYS A 51 16.56 -1.26 -4.88
CA LYS A 51 17.41 -2.47 -4.90
C LYS A 51 16.62 -3.79 -4.81
N ASN A 52 15.50 -3.81 -4.08
CA ASN A 52 14.76 -5.05 -3.79
C ASN A 52 13.42 -5.18 -4.52
N TYR A 53 12.75 -4.05 -4.77
CA TYR A 53 11.37 -3.98 -5.27
C TYR A 53 11.22 -2.84 -6.29
N SER A 54 12.09 -2.82 -7.30
CA SER A 54 12.19 -1.74 -8.28
C SER A 54 10.86 -1.44 -8.97
N TRP A 55 10.06 -2.47 -9.26
CA TRP A 55 8.72 -2.34 -9.87
C TRP A 55 7.74 -1.51 -9.02
N VAL A 56 7.80 -1.63 -7.68
CA VAL A 56 6.95 -0.85 -6.77
C VAL A 56 7.36 0.62 -6.80
N LEU A 57 8.67 0.86 -6.74
CA LEU A 57 9.22 2.21 -6.75
C LEU A 57 8.97 2.90 -8.10
N GLU A 58 9.05 2.16 -9.21
CA GLU A 58 8.72 2.67 -10.54
C GLU A 58 7.24 3.07 -10.65
N GLY A 59 6.34 2.26 -10.09
CA GLY A 59 4.93 2.62 -9.97
C GLY A 59 4.74 3.92 -9.19
N TYR A 60 5.42 4.06 -8.05
CA TYR A 60 5.42 5.30 -7.25
C TYR A 60 5.88 6.51 -8.06
N TYR A 61 7.01 6.42 -8.78
CA TYR A 61 7.50 7.52 -9.61
C TYR A 61 6.57 7.84 -10.77
N SER A 62 6.07 6.83 -11.49
CA SER A 62 5.15 7.05 -12.62
C SER A 62 3.86 7.73 -12.18
N LEU A 63 3.34 7.37 -11.01
CA LEU A 63 2.18 8.03 -10.42
C LEU A 63 2.49 9.49 -10.04
N GLY A 64 3.63 9.75 -9.39
CA GLY A 64 4.05 11.11 -9.03
C GLY A 64 4.29 12.02 -10.24
N GLU A 65 4.86 11.47 -11.30
CA GLU A 65 5.09 12.17 -12.58
C GLU A 65 3.76 12.52 -13.26
N LYS A 66 2.80 11.59 -13.31
CA LYS A 66 1.49 11.80 -13.94
C LYS A 66 0.58 12.73 -13.15
N VAL A 67 0.57 12.63 -11.82
CA VAL A 67 -0.36 13.37 -10.96
C VAL A 67 0.19 14.75 -10.58
N GLY A 68 1.50 14.88 -10.38
CA GLY A 68 2.10 16.09 -9.83
C GLY A 68 3.29 16.64 -10.62
N GLY A 69 3.68 16.05 -11.76
CA GLY A 69 4.87 16.47 -12.51
C GLY A 69 6.16 16.39 -11.70
N LEU A 70 6.19 15.56 -10.65
CA LEU A 70 7.29 15.50 -9.70
C LEU A 70 8.51 14.83 -10.34
N ARG A 71 9.67 15.51 -10.29
CA ARG A 71 10.96 14.99 -10.80
C ARG A 71 11.73 14.18 -9.76
N THR A 72 11.03 13.58 -8.78
CA THR A 72 11.64 12.88 -7.62
C THR A 72 12.57 11.75 -8.05
N ARG A 73 12.23 11.03 -9.13
CA ARG A 73 13.06 9.96 -9.71
C ARG A 73 14.47 10.43 -10.05
N GLU A 74 14.55 11.55 -10.78
CA GLU A 74 15.80 12.10 -11.28
C GLU A 74 16.66 12.65 -10.15
N VAL A 75 16.02 13.30 -9.18
CA VAL A 75 16.69 13.82 -7.97
C VAL A 75 17.29 12.66 -7.16
N ASP A 76 16.51 11.61 -6.91
CA ASP A 76 16.98 10.45 -6.18
C ASP A 76 18.13 9.76 -6.91
N LYS A 77 18.01 9.51 -8.22
CA LYS A 77 19.06 8.88 -9.02
C LYS A 77 20.37 9.66 -8.97
N LYS A 78 20.32 10.98 -9.18
CA LYS A 78 21.49 11.85 -9.13
C LYS A 78 22.17 11.79 -7.75
N ILE A 79 21.38 11.78 -6.69
CA ILE A 79 21.93 11.73 -5.32
C ILE A 79 22.57 10.37 -5.05
N TRP A 80 21.91 9.28 -5.43
CA TRP A 80 22.45 7.94 -5.22
C TRP A 80 23.72 7.68 -6.05
N GLU A 81 23.80 8.21 -7.27
CA GLU A 81 25.01 8.18 -8.11
C GLU A 81 26.15 8.98 -7.44
N ASN A 82 25.86 10.19 -6.95
CA ASN A 82 26.85 11.02 -6.26
C ASN A 82 27.33 10.40 -4.93
N GLU A 83 26.44 9.67 -4.24
CA GLU A 83 26.76 8.95 -3.01
C GLU A 83 27.44 7.58 -3.28
N GLY A 84 27.59 7.17 -4.55
CA GLY A 84 28.16 5.88 -4.94
C GLY A 84 27.31 4.67 -4.48
N LYS A 85 26.00 4.87 -4.28
CA LYS A 85 25.07 3.86 -3.77
C LYS A 85 24.41 3.04 -4.89
N ILE A 86 24.45 3.55 -6.12
CA ILE A 86 24.06 2.88 -7.37
C ILE A 86 25.09 3.15 -8.45
#